data_AF-A0A6A3H3D3-F1
#
_entry.id   AF-A0A6A3H3D3-F1
#
_cell.length_a   1.000
_cell.length_b   1.000
_cell.length_c   1.000
_cell.angle_alpha   90.00
_cell.angle_beta   90.00
_cell.angle_gamma   90.00
#
_symmetry.space_group_name_H-M   'P 1'
#
loop_
_entity.id
_entity.type
_entity.pdbx_description
1 polymer ?
#
loop_
_entity_poly.entity_id
_entity_poly.type
_entity_poly.pdbx_seq_one_letter_code
_entity_poly.pdbx_strand_id
1 'polypeptide(L)'
;MPNCFELLATTYENAMSAVLHEELTCVTIGSISTGSRGVPCDEAAQVALRTIQKFLRANHWEGTLGIVCYGESVLKAFTKQKYAVLERFNEALDPPSLAQENLPRWPFRHL
;
A
#
# COMPACT_ATOMS: atom_id res chain seq x y z
N MET A 1 -15.97 -3.93 11.00
CA MET A 1 -14.61 -4.33 11.44
C MET A 1 -13.68 -3.14 11.27
N PRO A 2 -13.52 -2.27 12.29
CA PRO A 2 -12.92 -0.94 12.09
C PRO A 2 -11.40 -0.90 11.88
N ASN A 3 -10.71 -2.02 11.64
CA ASN A 3 -9.24 -2.05 11.56
C ASN A 3 -8.70 -3.01 10.45
N CYS A 4 -9.55 -3.51 9.54
CA CYS A 4 -9.08 -4.50 8.55
C CYS A 4 -8.18 -3.88 7.47
N PHE A 5 -8.45 -2.64 7.04
CA PHE A 5 -7.66 -1.96 6.01
C PHE A 5 -6.32 -1.45 6.53
N GLU A 6 -6.28 -0.94 7.75
CA GLU A 6 -5.03 -0.54 8.42
C GLU A 6 -4.11 -1.75 8.62
N LEU A 7 -4.62 -2.86 9.15
CA LEU A 7 -3.85 -4.10 9.28
C LEU A 7 -3.37 -4.64 7.92
N LEU A 8 -4.19 -4.53 6.87
CA LEU A 8 -3.80 -4.93 5.52
C LEU A 8 -2.66 -4.04 5.00
N ALA A 9 -2.76 -2.72 5.19
CA ALA A 9 -1.70 -1.78 4.83
C ALA A 9 -0.41 -2.12 5.58
N THR A 10 -0.45 -2.27 6.90
CA THR A 10 0.70 -2.67 7.73
C THR A 10 1.32 -3.99 7.25
N THR A 11 0.50 -4.95 6.80
CA THR A 11 1.01 -6.22 6.24
C THR A 11 1.85 -5.99 4.99
N TYR A 12 1.40 -5.13 4.07
CA TYR A 12 2.16 -4.76 2.88
C TYR A 12 3.39 -3.89 3.21
N GLU A 13 3.29 -2.95 4.15
CA GLU A 13 4.44 -2.16 4.62
C GLU A 13 5.55 -3.07 5.17
N ASN A 14 5.19 -3.99 6.07
CA ASN A 14 6.14 -4.96 6.64
C ASN A 14 6.78 -5.86 5.58
N ALA A 15 6.00 -6.32 4.60
CA ALA A 15 6.52 -7.13 3.49
C ALA A 15 7.55 -6.33 2.67
N MET A 16 7.26 -5.07 2.33
CA MET A 16 8.20 -4.24 1.57
C MET A 16 9.42 -3.82 2.40
N SER A 17 9.27 -3.60 3.72
CA SER A 17 10.40 -3.39 4.62
C SER A 17 11.35 -4.58 4.63
N ALA A 18 10.82 -5.82 4.63
CA ALA A 18 11.64 -7.03 4.51
C ALA A 18 12.32 -7.12 3.14
N VAL A 19 11.62 -6.77 2.05
CA VAL A 19 12.21 -6.72 0.69
C VAL A 19 13.43 -5.78 0.65
N LEU A 20 13.33 -4.61 1.28
CA LEU A 20 14.44 -3.66 1.36
C LEU A 20 15.59 -4.17 2.23
N HIS A 21 15.27 -4.69 3.42
CA HIS A 21 16.26 -5.17 4.39
C HIS A 21 17.07 -6.36 3.87
N GLU A 22 16.42 -7.27 3.15
CA GLU A 22 17.05 -8.47 2.57
C GLU A 22 17.62 -8.21 1.16
N GLU A 23 17.63 -6.96 0.69
CA GLU A 23 18.17 -6.55 -0.61
C GLU A 23 17.59 -7.33 -1.82
N LEU A 24 16.31 -7.71 -1.74
CA LEU A 24 15.66 -8.50 -2.80
C LEU A 24 15.34 -7.64 -4.01
N THR A 25 15.63 -8.14 -5.21
CA THR A 25 15.39 -7.41 -6.48
C THR A 25 14.25 -8.00 -7.33
N CYS A 26 13.75 -9.18 -6.98
CA CYS A 26 12.64 -9.84 -7.67
C CYS A 26 11.72 -10.50 -6.65
N VAL A 27 10.49 -10.00 -6.53
CA VAL A 27 9.56 -10.40 -5.47
C VAL A 27 8.16 -10.61 -6.04
N THR A 28 7.47 -11.63 -5.55
CA THR A 28 6.04 -11.79 -5.78
C THR A 28 5.29 -11.79 -4.46
N ILE A 29 4.19 -11.05 -4.39
CA ILE A 29 3.32 -11.00 -3.21
C ILE A 29 1.92 -11.47 -3.63
N GLY A 30 1.31 -12.35 -2.85
CA GLY A 30 -0.08 -12.75 -3.10
C GLY A 30 -1.06 -11.60 -2.89
N SER A 31 -2.25 -11.68 -3.48
CA SER A 31 -3.37 -10.80 -3.11
C SER A 31 -3.83 -11.10 -1.68
N ILE A 32 -3.31 -10.37 -0.69
CA ILE A 32 -3.54 -10.66 0.73
C ILE A 32 -4.99 -10.29 1.10
N SER A 33 -5.63 -11.17 1.87
CA SER A 33 -6.99 -10.99 2.43
C SER A 33 -8.16 -10.95 1.45
N THR A 34 -7.95 -11.18 0.15
CA THR A 34 -9.01 -11.24 -0.89
C THR A 34 -9.73 -12.58 -1.00
N GLY A 35 -9.29 -13.59 -0.23
CA GLY A 35 -9.90 -14.93 -0.18
C GLY A 35 -10.82 -15.12 1.02
N SER A 36 -10.54 -16.14 1.85
CA SER A 36 -11.37 -16.53 3.01
C SER A 36 -11.58 -15.44 4.07
N ARG A 37 -10.75 -14.38 4.06
CA ARG A 37 -10.86 -13.24 4.98
C ARG A 37 -11.91 -12.21 4.56
N GLY A 38 -12.48 -12.33 3.36
CA GLY A 38 -13.66 -11.59 2.93
C GLY A 38 -13.46 -10.09 2.71
N VAL A 39 -12.22 -9.61 2.57
CA VAL A 39 -11.99 -8.20 2.22
C VAL A 39 -12.38 -7.99 0.75
N PRO A 40 -13.24 -7.02 0.44
CA PRO A 40 -13.61 -6.69 -0.93
C PRO A 40 -12.38 -6.46 -1.83
N CYS A 41 -12.42 -7.02 -3.05
CA CYS A 41 -11.24 -7.07 -3.92
C CYS A 41 -10.75 -5.68 -4.36
N ASP A 42 -11.65 -4.74 -4.65
CA ASP A 42 -11.29 -3.40 -5.13
C ASP A 42 -10.58 -2.60 -4.02
N GLU A 43 -11.11 -2.65 -2.81
CA GLU A 43 -10.58 -2.01 -1.61
C GLU A 43 -9.28 -2.66 -1.17
N ALA A 44 -9.18 -4.00 -1.19
CA ALA A 44 -7.93 -4.70 -0.90
C ALA A 44 -6.82 -4.34 -1.88
N ALA A 45 -7.13 -4.32 -3.18
CA ALA A 45 -6.19 -3.93 -4.23
C ALA A 45 -5.76 -2.46 -4.09
N GLN A 46 -6.70 -1.57 -3.75
CA GLN A 46 -6.41 -0.16 -3.51
C GLN A 46 -5.45 0.02 -2.32
N VAL A 47 -5.72 -0.65 -1.20
CA VAL A 47 -4.85 -0.61 -0.01
C VAL A 47 -3.45 -1.14 -0.34
N ALA A 48 -3.37 -2.30 -0.99
CA ALA A 48 -2.11 -2.92 -1.38
C ALA A 48 -1.24 -1.99 -2.24
N LEU A 49 -1.80 -1.50 -3.35
CA LEU A 49 -1.04 -0.75 -4.35
C LEU A 49 -0.69 0.67 -3.90
N ARG A 50 -1.54 1.33 -3.09
CA ARG A 50 -1.19 2.63 -2.49
C ARG A 50 -0.08 2.49 -1.44
N THR A 51 -0.11 1.41 -0.67
CA THR A 51 0.95 1.12 0.31
C THR A 51 2.29 0.88 -0.41
N ILE A 52 2.27 0.08 -1.47
CA ILE A 52 3.45 -0.17 -2.32
C ILE A 52 3.92 1.12 -2.99
N GLN A 53 3.02 1.94 -3.55
CA GLN A 53 3.36 3.24 -4.13
C GLN A 53 4.08 4.14 -3.12
N LYS A 54 3.54 4.26 -1.90
CA LYS A 54 4.16 5.02 -0.81
C LYS A 54 5.58 4.51 -0.52
N PHE A 55 5.75 3.20 -0.40
CA PHE A 55 7.07 2.58 -0.20
C PHE A 55 8.04 2.90 -1.34
N LEU A 56 7.64 2.69 -2.59
CA LEU A 56 8.49 2.89 -3.78
C LEU A 56 8.91 4.35 -3.96
N ARG A 57 8.08 5.30 -3.52
CA ARG A 57 8.43 6.74 -3.56
C ARG A 57 9.37 7.15 -2.44
N ALA A 58 9.24 6.52 -1.27
CA ALA A 58 10.02 6.86 -0.10
C ALA A 58 11.40 6.20 -0.09
N ASN A 59 11.58 5.11 -0.85
CA ASN A 59 12.79 4.30 -0.85
C ASN A 59 13.35 4.17 -2.26
N HIS A 60 14.68 4.24 -2.41
CA HIS A 60 15.38 4.01 -3.67
C HIS A 60 15.52 2.51 -3.97
N TRP A 61 14.40 1.79 -4.03
CA TRP A 61 14.39 0.37 -4.37
C TRP A 61 14.28 0.18 -5.89
N GLU A 62 15.18 -0.60 -6.47
CA GLU A 62 15.18 -0.96 -7.89
C GLU A 62 15.00 -2.48 -8.03
N GLY A 63 13.94 -2.88 -8.73
CA GLY A 63 13.60 -4.29 -8.86
C GLY A 63 12.27 -4.55 -9.57
N THR A 64 11.88 -5.82 -9.60
CA THR A 64 10.61 -6.29 -10.17
C THR A 64 9.70 -6.79 -9.06
N LEU A 65 8.50 -6.21 -8.97
CA LEU A 65 7.45 -6.63 -8.03
C LEU A 65 6.23 -7.14 -8.79
N GLY A 66 5.85 -8.40 -8.55
CA GLY A 66 4.63 -9.01 -9.06
C GLY A 66 3.57 -9.17 -7.98
N ILE A 67 2.30 -8.92 -8.32
CA ILE A 67 1.17 -9.33 -7.48
C ILE A 67 0.50 -10.56 -8.07
N VAL A 68 0.48 -11.65 -7.31
CA VAL A 68 -0.17 -12.91 -7.72
C VAL A 68 -1.65 -12.82 -7.37
N CYS A 69 -2.48 -12.76 -8.41
CA CYS A 69 -3.94 -12.70 -8.30
C CYS A 69 -4.55 -14.07 -8.64
N TYR A 70 -5.19 -14.71 -7.66
CA TYR A 70 -5.92 -15.95 -7.90
C TYR A 70 -7.41 -15.64 -8.14
N GLY A 71 -7.83 -15.76 -9.40
CA GLY A 71 -9.21 -15.52 -9.84
C GLY A 71 -9.39 -14.20 -10.60
N GLU A 72 -10.37 -14.19 -11.51
CA GLU A 72 -10.61 -13.07 -12.43
C GLU A 72 -11.05 -11.79 -11.70
N SER A 73 -11.89 -11.90 -10.67
CA SER A 73 -12.33 -10.76 -9.88
C SER A 73 -11.17 -10.03 -9.19
N VAL A 74 -10.22 -10.80 -8.64
CA VAL A 74 -9.00 -10.27 -8.01
C VAL A 74 -8.11 -9.62 -9.05
N LEU A 75 -7.85 -10.30 -10.18
CA LEU A 75 -7.03 -9.76 -11.25
C LEU A 75 -7.61 -8.45 -11.81
N LYS A 76 -8.93 -8.39 -12.03
CA LYS A 76 -9.63 -7.20 -12.50
C LYS A 76 -9.49 -6.04 -11.53
N ALA A 77 -9.67 -6.29 -10.23
CA ALA A 77 -9.49 -5.28 -9.19
C ALA A 77 -8.07 -4.74 -9.14
N PHE A 78 -7.06 -5.62 -9.08
CA PHE A 78 -5.65 -5.21 -9.07
C PHE A 78 -5.23 -4.50 -10.36
N THR A 79 -5.73 -4.93 -11.51
CA THR A 79 -5.46 -4.26 -12.79
C THR A 79 -6.03 -2.85 -12.81
N LYS A 80 -7.29 -2.67 -12.42
CA LYS A 80 -7.95 -1.36 -12.32
C LYS A 80 -7.17 -0.43 -11.37
N GLN A 81 -6.86 -0.90 -10.17
CA GLN A 81 -6.17 -0.08 -9.17
C GLN A 81 -4.71 0.21 -9.56
N LYS A 82 -4.05 -0.70 -10.30
CA LYS A 82 -2.71 -0.46 -10.85
C LYS A 82 -2.72 0.71 -11.83
N TYR A 83 -3.68 0.77 -12.74
CA TYR A 83 -3.81 1.91 -13.65
C TYR A 83 -4.05 3.21 -12.88
N ALA A 84 -4.97 3.21 -11.92
CA ALA A 84 -5.26 4.38 -11.10
C ALA A 84 -4.03 4.91 -10.33
N VAL A 85 -3.20 4.02 -9.80
CA VAL A 85 -1.94 4.38 -9.11
C VAL A 85 -0.90 4.90 -10.09
N LEU A 86 -0.74 4.28 -11.25
CA LEU A 86 0.27 4.67 -12.24
C LEU A 86 -0.02 6.04 -12.86
N GLU A 87 -1.29 6.38 -13.10
CA GLU A 87 -1.68 7.69 -13.64
C GLU A 87 -1.21 8.85 -12.75
N ARG A 88 -1.16 8.64 -11.44
CA ARG A 88 -0.86 9.66 -10.42
C ARG A 88 0.26 9.22 -9.51
N PHE A 89 1.24 8.47 -10.05
CA PHE A 89 2.23 7.77 -9.24
C PHE A 89 3.08 8.72 -8.39
N ASN A 90 3.50 9.85 -8.96
CA ASN A 90 4.40 10.81 -8.31
C ASN A 90 3.67 11.95 -7.59
N GLU A 91 2.34 12.03 -7.67
CA GLU A 91 1.60 13.11 -7.01
C GLU A 91 1.75 13.01 -5.50
N ALA A 92 2.00 14.14 -4.83
CA ALA A 92 1.97 14.20 -3.38
C ALA A 92 0.61 13.66 -2.92
N LEU A 93 0.64 12.65 -2.03
CA LEU A 93 -0.55 12.35 -1.25
C LEU A 93 -0.64 13.50 -0.24
N ASP A 94 -1.20 14.62 -0.68
CA ASP A 94 -1.51 15.69 0.25
C ASP A 94 -2.39 15.06 1.33
N PRO A 95 -1.98 15.05 2.62
CA PRO A 95 -2.94 14.77 3.66
C PRO A 95 -4.09 15.75 3.44
N PRO A 96 -5.37 15.35 3.59
CA PRO A 96 -6.45 16.32 3.59
C PRO A 96 -6.02 17.43 4.53
N SER A 97 -5.87 18.65 4.00
CA SER A 97 -5.41 19.78 4.77
C SER A 97 -6.43 19.97 5.88
N LEU A 98 -6.12 19.47 7.07
CA LEU A 98 -6.75 19.98 8.27
C LEU A 98 -6.34 21.44 8.27
N ALA A 99 -7.31 22.34 8.03
CA ALA A 99 -7.14 23.74 8.31
C ALA A 99 -6.35 23.83 9.62
N GLN A 100 -5.18 24.47 9.58
CA GLN A 100 -4.15 24.42 10.62
C GLN A 100 -4.61 25.00 11.98
N GLU A 101 -5.89 25.27 12.15
CA GLU A 101 -6.43 26.04 13.26
C GLU A 101 -6.67 25.22 14.53
N ASN A 102 -6.74 23.88 14.52
CA ASN A 102 -7.18 23.13 15.72
C ASN A 102 -6.52 21.77 16.01
N LEU A 103 -5.23 21.57 15.71
CA LEU A 103 -4.53 20.38 16.23
C LEU A 103 -3.75 20.71 17.52
N PRO A 104 -4.00 19.99 18.64
CA PRO A 104 -3.24 20.18 19.87
C PRO A 104 -1.76 19.83 19.63
N ARG A 105 -0.87 20.77 19.94
CA ARG A 105 0.58 20.56 19.93
C ARG A 105 0.96 19.63 21.09
N TRP A 106 1.12 18.33 20.82
CA TRP A 106 1.73 17.40 21.78
C TRP A 106 3.23 17.22 21.48
N PRO A 107 4.10 17.10 22.50
CA PRO A 107 5.53 17.36 22.40
C PRO A 107 6.28 16.12 21.92
N PHE A 108 7.61 16.23 21.82
CA PHE A 108 8.56 15.24 21.32
C PHE A 108 8.85 15.34 19.82
N ARG A 109 9.32 16.52 19.42
CA ARG A 109 10.39 16.65 18.42
C ARG A 109 11.67 17.08 19.12
N HIS A 110 12.35 16.15 19.78
CA HIS A 110 13.78 16.19 20.06
C HIS A 110 14.22 14.77 20.37
N LEU A 111 14.88 14.13 19.39
CA LEU A 111 16.09 13.30 19.50
C LEU A 111 16.48 12.88 18.07
#